data_AF-U2Y2T6-F1
#
_entry.id   AF-U2Y2T6-F1
#
_cell.length_a   1.000
_cell.length_b   1.000
_cell.length_c   1.000
_cell.angle_alpha   90.00
_cell.angle_beta   90.00
_cell.angle_gamma   90.00
#
_symmetry.space_group_name_H-M   'P 1'
#
loop_
_entity.id
_entity.type
_entity.pdbx_description
1 polymer ?
#
loop_
_entity_poly.entity_id
_entity_poly.type
_entity_poly.pdbx_seq_one_letter_code
_entity_poly.pdbx_strand_id
1 'polypeptide(L)'
;MLKLLGDPTRLTILAILNQRECCVCELLEVFSTSQPAISQHLRKLKDAGLIQEERRGQWVYYSLRPQSEYYSLLQAVLSYVPDQEENIRKIETANPAARCGC
;
A
#
# COMPACT_ATOMS: atom_id res chain seq x y z
N MET A 1 0.63 -11.26 13.74
CA MET A 1 0.36 -9.85 13.43
C MET A 1 1.59 -8.94 13.59
N LEU A 2 2.18 -8.79 14.77
CA LEU A 2 3.28 -7.83 15.00
C LEU A 2 4.50 -8.02 14.08
N LYS A 3 4.89 -9.27 13.78
CA LYS A 3 5.97 -9.57 12.81
C LYS A 3 5.67 -9.05 11.38
N LEU A 4 4.40 -9.00 11.00
CA LEU A 4 3.97 -8.47 9.71
C LEU A 4 4.14 -6.94 9.69
N LEU A 5 3.68 -6.26 10.74
CA LEU A 5 3.81 -4.81 10.89
C LEU A 5 5.24 -4.36 11.22
N GLY A 6 6.15 -5.24 11.65
CA GLY A 6 7.53 -4.87 11.96
C GLY A 6 8.45 -4.64 10.76
N ASP A 7 7.93 -4.72 9.54
CA ASP A 7 8.71 -4.52 8.30
C ASP A 7 8.46 -3.10 7.76
N PRO A 8 9.52 -2.32 7.55
CA PRO A 8 9.38 -0.91 7.21
C PRO A 8 8.66 -0.73 5.88
N THR A 9 8.95 -1.57 4.88
CA THR A 9 8.26 -1.52 3.57
C THR A 9 6.77 -1.77 3.72
N ARG A 10 6.36 -2.76 4.51
CA ARG A 10 4.92 -3.03 4.77
C ARG A 10 4.25 -1.89 5.53
N LEU A 11 4.92 -1.29 6.51
CA LEU A 11 4.37 -0.12 7.22
C LEU A 11 4.20 1.07 6.27
N THR A 12 5.19 1.36 5.44
CA THR A 12 5.10 2.44 4.45
C THR A 12 3.95 2.18 3.48
N ILE A 13 3.80 0.95 2.96
CA ILE A 13 2.66 0.57 2.10
C ILE A 13 1.34 0.82 2.85
N LEU A 14 1.18 0.32 4.07
CA LEU A 14 -0.05 0.51 4.85
C LEU A 14 -0.35 1.98 5.14
N ALA A 15 0.67 2.79 5.42
CA ALA A 15 0.54 4.23 5.65
C ALA A 15 0.10 4.98 4.40
N ILE A 16 0.64 4.63 3.22
CA ILE A 16 0.20 5.19 1.94
C ILE A 16 -1.26 4.78 1.66
N LEU A 17 -1.56 3.48 1.82
CA LEU A 17 -2.90 2.93 1.57
C LEU A 17 -3.98 3.46 2.54
N ASN A 18 -3.57 4.00 3.69
CA ASN A 18 -4.46 4.68 4.63
C ASN A 18 -4.95 6.04 4.11
N GLN A 19 -4.17 6.67 3.24
CA GLN A 19 -4.48 7.99 2.67
C GLN A 19 -5.13 7.86 1.29
N ARG A 20 -4.70 6.87 0.50
CA ARG A 20 -5.13 6.69 -0.87
C ARG A 20 -4.90 5.26 -1.34
N GLU A 21 -5.81 4.74 -2.14
CA GLU A 21 -5.60 3.48 -2.86
C GLU A 21 -4.52 3.59 -3.94
N CYS A 22 -3.77 2.51 -4.17
CA CYS A 22 -2.69 2.50 -5.16
C CYS A 22 -2.64 1.17 -5.91
N CYS A 23 -2.29 1.20 -7.18
CA CYS A 23 -1.85 0.03 -7.93
C CYS A 23 -0.38 -0.30 -7.62
N VAL A 24 0.08 -1.46 -8.10
CA VAL A 24 1.49 -1.88 -7.90
C VAL A 24 2.49 -0.93 -8.54
N CYS A 25 2.15 -0.32 -9.69
CA CYS A 25 3.03 0.60 -10.40
C CYS A 25 3.26 1.89 -9.61
N GLU A 26 2.23 2.41 -8.96
CA GLU A 26 2.33 3.57 -8.07
C GLU A 26 3.22 3.29 -6.86
N LEU A 27 3.05 2.13 -6.23
CA LEU A 27 3.88 1.75 -5.09
C LEU A 27 5.35 1.61 -5.48
N LEU A 28 5.66 1.18 -6.71
CA LEU A 28 7.04 1.07 -7.18
C LEU A 28 7.76 2.42 -7.31
N GLU A 29 7.05 3.53 -7.51
CA GLU A 29 7.68 4.86 -7.52
C GLU A 29 8.24 5.25 -6.14
N VAL A 30 7.69 4.67 -5.06
CA VAL A 30 8.13 4.93 -3.69
C VAL A 30 9.31 4.05 -3.29
N PHE A 31 9.41 2.85 -3.84
CA PHE A 31 10.40 1.87 -3.44
C PHE A 31 11.42 1.62 -4.55
N SER A 32 12.71 1.76 -4.24
CA SER A 32 13.80 1.37 -5.15
C SER A 32 13.98 -0.15 -5.24
N THR A 33 12.92 -0.87 -5.55
CA THR A 33 12.89 -2.35 -5.62
C THR A 33 12.09 -2.84 -6.82
N SER A 34 12.04 -4.16 -6.99
CA SER A 34 11.36 -4.79 -8.12
C SER A 34 9.86 -5.01 -7.88
N GLN A 35 9.09 -5.08 -8.97
CA GLN A 35 7.66 -5.40 -8.92
C GLN A 35 7.34 -6.73 -8.19
N PRO A 36 8.09 -7.83 -8.38
CA PRO A 36 7.85 -9.07 -7.63
C PRO A 36 8.03 -8.89 -6.12
N ALA A 37 8.98 -8.04 -5.69
CA ALA A 37 9.18 -7.76 -4.27
C ALA A 37 7.95 -7.06 -3.67
N ILE A 38 7.50 -5.96 -4.28
CA ILE A 38 6.29 -5.23 -3.83
C ILE A 38 5.05 -6.13 -3.85
N SER A 39 4.88 -6.92 -4.91
CA SER A 39 3.76 -7.87 -5.02
C SER A 39 3.77 -8.91 -3.89
N GLN A 40 4.95 -9.36 -3.44
CA GLN A 40 5.07 -10.26 -2.30
C GLN A 40 4.65 -9.59 -0.99
N HIS A 41 5.00 -8.31 -0.76
CA HIS A 41 4.54 -7.56 0.40
C HIS A 41 3.02 -7.39 0.40
N LEU A 42 2.43 -7.00 -0.73
CA LEU A 42 0.98 -6.85 -0.91
C LEU A 42 0.26 -8.17 -0.66
N ARG A 43 0.77 -9.29 -1.20
CA ARG A 43 0.19 -10.61 -0.94
C ARG A 43 0.18 -10.94 0.55
N LYS A 44 1.29 -10.75 1.27
CA LYS A 44 1.35 -11.00 2.71
C LYS A 44 0.36 -10.13 3.50
N LEU A 45 0.18 -8.87 3.11
CA LEU A 45 -0.79 -7.96 3.73
C LEU A 45 -2.25 -8.37 3.45
N LYS A 46 -2.52 -8.82 2.22
CA LYS A 46 -3.84 -9.33 1.79
C LYS A 46 -4.19 -10.65 2.48
N ASP A 47 -3.24 -11.59 2.53
CA ASP A 47 -3.41 -12.89 3.19
C ASP A 47 -3.68 -12.70 4.70
N ALA A 48 -3.15 -11.62 5.30
CA ALA A 48 -3.44 -11.22 6.68
C ALA A 48 -4.73 -10.40 6.85
N GLY A 49 -5.48 -10.15 5.77
CA GLY A 49 -6.74 -9.41 5.80
C GLY A 49 -6.60 -7.92 6.14
N LEU A 50 -5.42 -7.32 6.00
CA LEU A 50 -5.21 -5.89 6.30
C LEU A 50 -5.56 -4.98 5.12
N ILE A 51 -5.38 -5.49 3.91
CA ILE A 51 -5.72 -4.79 2.67
C ILE A 51 -6.77 -5.58 1.89
N GLN A 52 -7.39 -4.88 0.95
CA GLN A 52 -8.23 -5.46 -0.08
C GLN A 52 -7.73 -5.02 -1.44
N GLU A 53 -8.20 -5.72 -2.48
CA GLU A 53 -7.86 -5.40 -3.86
C GLU A 53 -9.15 -5.23 -4.66
N GLU A 54 -9.13 -4.30 -5.61
CA GLU A 54 -10.22 -4.05 -6.54
C GLU A 54 -9.67 -4.06 -7.96
N ARG A 55 -10.29 -4.85 -8.83
CA ARG A 55 -9.89 -4.92 -10.24
C ARG A 55 -10.64 -3.89 -11.06
N ARG A 56 -9.91 -2.98 -11.70
CA ARG A 56 -10.43 -1.94 -12.59
C ARG A 56 -9.84 -2.16 -13.99
N GLY A 57 -10.59 -2.84 -14.84
CA GLY A 57 -10.12 -3.28 -16.15
C GLY A 57 -8.97 -4.29 -16.03
N GLN A 58 -7.80 -3.94 -16.56
CA GLN A 58 -6.59 -4.78 -16.48
C GLN A 58 -5.79 -4.56 -15.19
N TRP A 59 -6.19 -3.61 -14.35
CA TRP A 59 -5.40 -3.17 -13.19
C TRP A 59 -6.00 -3.63 -11.88
N VAL A 60 -5.15 -3.73 -10.87
CA VAL A 60 -5.52 -4.08 -9.50
C VAL A 60 -5.06 -2.96 -8.59
N TYR A 61 -6.02 -2.32 -7.95
CA TYR A 61 -5.82 -1.30 -6.93
C TYR A 61 -5.92 -1.93 -5.56
N TYR A 62 -5.06 -1.51 -4.65
CA TYR A 62 -5.05 -1.94 -3.26
C TYR A 62 -5.48 -0.80 -2.36
N SER A 63 -6.23 -1.12 -1.32
CA SER A 63 -6.66 -0.18 -0.28
C SER A 63 -6.66 -0.89 1.08
N LEU A 64 -6.65 -0.13 2.18
CA LEU A 64 -6.90 -0.72 3.48
C LEU A 64 -8.28 -1.40 3.50
N ARG A 65 -8.40 -2.48 4.27
CA ARG A 65 -9.68 -3.18 4.47
C ARG A 65 -10.34 -2.69 5.77
N PRO A 66 -11.38 -1.83 5.72
CA PRO A 66 -12.02 -1.31 6.93
C PRO A 66 -12.70 -2.40 7.76
N GLN A 67 -13.10 -3.50 7.13
CA GLN A 67 -13.75 -4.65 7.79
C GLN A 67 -12.74 -5.66 8.37
N SER A 68 -11.45 -5.34 8.39
CA SER A 68 -10.44 -6.19 9.02
C SER A 68 -10.67 -6.27 10.53
N GLU A 69 -10.53 -7.46 11.13
CA GLU A 69 -10.55 -7.63 12.59
C GLU A 69 -9.42 -6.83 13.28
N TYR A 70 -8.37 -6.49 12.54
CA TYR A 70 -7.22 -5.72 13.02
C TYR A 70 -7.30 -4.24 12.69
N TYR A 71 -8.40 -3.74 12.11
CA TYR A 71 -8.48 -2.36 11.62
C TYR A 71 -8.21 -1.33 12.72
N SER A 72 -8.81 -1.50 13.91
CA SER A 72 -8.58 -0.59 15.05
C SER A 72 -7.13 -0.59 15.53
N LEU A 73 -6.49 -1.76 15.60
CA LEU A 73 -5.06 -1.87 15.92
C LEU A 73 -4.21 -1.19 14.86
N LEU A 74 -4.54 -1.41 13.58
CA LEU A 74 -3.82 -0.81 12.46
C LEU A 74 -3.90 0.71 12.50
N GLN A 75 -5.08 1.29 12.73
CA GLN A 75 -5.24 2.75 12.87
C GLN A 75 -4.43 3.31 14.05
N ALA A 76 -4.43 2.61 15.19
CA ALA A 76 -3.62 3.02 16.33
C ALA A 76 -2.13 3.00 16.00
N VAL A 77 -1.62 1.95 15.33
CA VAL A 77 -0.22 1.89 14.90
C VAL A 77 0.11 3.00 13.90
N LEU A 78 -0.76 3.19 12.89
CA LEU A 78 -0.55 4.20 11.84
C LEU A 78 -0.57 5.63 12.38
N SER A 79 -1.27 5.91 13.49
CA SER A 79 -1.21 7.23 14.15
C SER A 79 0.16 7.63 14.68
N TYR A 80 1.08 6.66 14.85
CA TYR A 80 2.47 6.90 15.23
C TYR A 80 3.44 6.87 14.04
N VAL A 81 2.94 6.51 12.84
CA VAL A 81 3.75 6.51 11.62
C VAL A 81 3.70 7.92 11.02
N PRO A 82 4.84 8.50 10.60
CA PRO A 82 4.84 9.79 9.92
C PRO A 82 3.94 9.77 8.69
N ASP A 83 3.32 10.91 8.43
CA ASP A 83 2.51 11.10 7.24
C ASP A 83 3.32 10.84 5.94
N GLN A 84 2.63 10.37 4.89
CA GLN A 84 3.24 9.95 3.62
C GLN A 84 3.07 10.98 2.50
N GLU A 85 2.76 12.23 2.81
CA GLU A 85 2.57 13.34 1.87
C GLU A 85 3.65 13.41 0.78
N GLU A 86 4.93 13.28 1.14
CA GLU A 86 6.02 13.34 0.15
C GLU A 86 5.96 12.17 -0.84
N ASN A 87 5.66 10.96 -0.35
CA ASN A 87 5.54 9.77 -1.18
C ASN A 87 4.31 9.87 -2.09
N ILE A 88 3.20 10.41 -1.59
CA ILE A 88 1.99 10.66 -2.39
C ILE A 88 2.29 11.68 -3.49
N ARG A 89 2.96 12.79 -3.18
CA ARG A 89 3.39 13.77 -4.19
C ARG A 89 4.29 13.15 -5.25
N LYS A 90 5.20 12.26 -4.87
CA LYS A 90 6.05 11.51 -5.82
C LYS A 90 5.21 10.67 -6.77
N ILE A 91 4.26 9.90 -6.23
CA ILE A 91 3.34 9.08 -7.02
C ILE A 91 2.54 9.94 -8.01
N GLU A 92 1.96 11.04 -7.55
CA GLU A 92 1.16 11.95 -8.36
C GLU A 92 1.98 12.61 -9.47
N THR A 93 3.19 13.04 -9.15
CA THR A 93 4.09 13.70 -10.12
C THR A 93 4.60 12.72 -11.17
N ALA A 94 4.95 11.50 -10.78
CA ALA A 94 5.41 10.46 -11.70
C ALA A 94 4.29 9.98 -12.64
N ASN A 95 3.03 10.11 -12.20
CA ASN A 95 1.83 9.62 -12.87
C ASN A 95 2.03 8.25 -13.54
N PRO A 96 2.53 7.25 -12.78
CA PRO A 96 2.81 5.92 -13.33
C PRO A 96 1.50 5.26 -13.77
N ALA A 97 0.38 5.64 -13.16
CA ALA A 97 -0.96 5.30 -13.63
C ALA A 97 -1.13 5.62 -15.12
N ALA A 98 -0.98 6.88 -15.54
CA ALA A 98 -1.12 7.21 -16.96
C ALA A 98 -0.01 6.62 -17.86
N ARG A 99 1.22 6.44 -17.36
CA ARG A 99 2.35 5.92 -18.16
C ARG A 99 2.26 4.41 -18.41
N CYS A 100 1.87 3.66 -17.39
CA CYS A 100 1.67 2.22 -17.46
C CYS A 100 0.27 1.88 -17.98
N GLY A 101 -0.67 2.83 -17.89
CA GLY A 101 -2.05 2.72 -18.30
C GLY A 101 -3.04 2.35 -17.18
N CYS A 102 -2.60 2.37 -15.91
CA CYS A 102 -3.38 2.06 -14.68
C CYS A 102 -4.61 2.94 -14.52
#